data_AF-A0A344WH51-F1
#
_entry.id   AF-A0A344WH51-F1
#
_cell.length_a   1.000
_cell.length_b   1.000
_cell.length_c   1.000
_cell.angle_alpha   90.00
_cell.angle_beta   90.00
_cell.angle_gamma   90.00
#
_symmetry.space_group_name_H-M   'P 1'
#
loop_
_entity.id
_entity.type
_entity.pdbx_description
1 polymer ?
#
loop_
_entity_poly.entity_id
_entity_poly.type
_entity_poly.pdbx_seq_one_letter_code
_entity_poly.pdbx_strand_id
1 'polypeptide(L)'
;MLSYQHGFHAGNRADVLKHAVHDTLLRTAAAGPRPIFYVETHSGRGRYDLTNAQARKRGESDDGVIDLMKGKAPKPLSQWIELVKARGVKDYPGSPSLAQTLLPKTARMVLFELHPQENAALNEAMKGDDRIRIQKADGYSGALRLAPRAGERMVVLVDPSYETHRDIEALALWTPKALKRWPDALLILWLPLFRDGREAEFGEYLATLGDAMIVGARWPVATGTESSIEGSAMVAYGAPAEARAKCEAIASSLEHYWAQG
;
A
#
# COMPACT_ATOMS: atom_id res chain seq x y z
N MET A 1 -18.07 -3.75 12.83
CA MET A 1 -18.24 -2.29 12.65
C MET A 1 -17.01 -1.83 11.90
N LEU A 2 -17.15 -1.19 10.74
CA LEU A 2 -16.01 -0.64 9.99
C LEU A 2 -15.62 0.67 10.67
N SER A 3 -14.73 0.61 11.65
CA SER A 3 -14.41 1.77 12.48
C SER A 3 -13.13 2.46 12.04
N TYR A 4 -12.27 1.75 11.33
CA TYR A 4 -11.03 2.32 10.80
C TYR A 4 -11.32 3.31 9.68
N GLN A 5 -10.71 4.49 9.80
CA GLN A 5 -10.66 5.49 8.76
C GLN A 5 -9.20 5.90 8.56
N HIS A 6 -8.68 5.61 7.38
CA HIS A 6 -7.25 5.81 7.10
C HIS A 6 -6.82 7.29 7.18
N GLY A 7 -7.77 8.24 7.08
CA GLY A 7 -7.50 9.67 7.23
C GLY A 7 -6.87 10.09 8.57
N PHE A 8 -6.96 9.28 9.63
CA PHE A 8 -6.24 9.53 10.89
C PHE A 8 -4.74 9.18 10.83
N HIS A 9 -4.36 8.32 9.89
CA HIS A 9 -3.03 7.69 9.80
C HIS A 9 -2.30 8.04 8.50
N ALA A 10 -2.98 8.72 7.56
CA ALA A 10 -2.46 9.02 6.25
C ALA A 10 -1.09 9.72 6.31
N GLY A 11 -0.13 9.21 5.55
CA GLY A 11 1.22 9.76 5.47
C GLY A 11 2.12 9.43 6.67
N ASN A 12 1.71 8.53 7.57
CA ASN A 12 2.59 8.02 8.62
C ASN A 12 3.75 7.18 8.07
N ARG A 13 4.63 6.67 8.96
CA ARG A 13 5.79 5.85 8.57
C ARG A 13 5.41 4.57 7.83
N ALA A 14 4.29 3.94 8.18
CA ALA A 14 3.81 2.75 7.48
C ALA A 14 3.40 3.08 6.03
N ASP A 15 2.69 4.19 5.84
CA ASP A 15 2.32 4.71 4.53
C ASP A 15 3.54 5.09 3.69
N VAL A 16 4.56 5.68 4.30
CA VAL A 16 5.82 6.00 3.63
C VAL A 16 6.45 4.75 3.02
N LEU A 17 6.63 3.68 3.80
CA LEU A 17 7.22 2.44 3.30
C LEU A 17 6.32 1.82 2.23
N LYS A 18 5.03 1.64 2.54
CA LYS A 18 4.02 1.05 1.65
C LYS A 18 4.01 1.75 0.29
N HIS A 19 3.86 3.07 0.28
CA HIS A 19 3.71 3.84 -0.94
C HIS A 19 5.01 3.97 -1.73
N ALA A 20 6.18 4.07 -1.09
CA ALA A 20 7.46 4.10 -1.80
C ALA A 20 7.79 2.76 -2.49
N VAL A 21 7.55 1.63 -1.81
CA VAL A 21 7.70 0.30 -2.39
C VAL A 21 6.66 0.07 -3.49
N HIS A 22 5.40 0.45 -3.25
CA HIS A 22 4.33 0.32 -4.23
C HIS A 22 4.57 1.16 -5.49
N ASP A 23 5.03 2.41 -5.37
CA ASP A 23 5.45 3.26 -6.50
C ASP A 23 6.52 2.58 -7.34
N THR A 24 7.56 2.02 -6.69
CA THR A 24 8.64 1.28 -7.37
C THR A 24 8.12 0.05 -8.13
N LEU A 25 7.24 -0.73 -7.50
CA LEU A 25 6.62 -1.91 -8.11
C LEU A 25 5.73 -1.53 -9.30
N LEU A 26 4.91 -0.49 -9.18
CA LEU A 26 4.05 -0.01 -10.25
C LEU A 26 4.84 0.52 -11.44
N ARG A 27 5.87 1.35 -11.20
CA ARG A 27 6.74 1.86 -12.28
C ARG A 27 7.42 0.74 -13.03
N THR A 28 7.96 -0.24 -12.30
CA THR A 28 8.62 -1.39 -12.91
C THR A 28 7.63 -2.23 -13.71
N ALA A 29 6.44 -2.49 -13.17
CA ALA A 29 5.40 -3.22 -13.89
C ALA A 29 4.95 -2.48 -15.16
N ALA A 30 4.74 -1.16 -15.07
CA ALA A 30 4.30 -0.31 -16.18
C ALA A 30 5.35 -0.13 -17.29
N ALA A 31 6.64 -0.27 -16.97
CA ALA A 31 7.71 -0.27 -17.97
C ALA A 31 7.80 -1.59 -18.75
N GLY A 32 7.13 -2.65 -18.27
CA GLY A 32 7.05 -3.92 -18.97
C GLY A 32 6.15 -3.88 -20.22
N PRO A 33 6.26 -4.88 -21.11
CA PRO A 33 5.52 -4.88 -22.39
C PRO A 33 4.04 -5.24 -22.26
N ARG A 34 3.60 -5.77 -21.10
CA ARG A 34 2.23 -6.26 -20.91
C ARG A 34 1.32 -5.13 -20.42
N PRO A 35 0.11 -4.96 -20.99
CA PRO A 35 -0.90 -4.08 -20.44
C PRO A 35 -1.22 -4.44 -18.98
N ILE A 36 -1.51 -3.44 -18.15
CA ILE A 36 -1.74 -3.63 -16.72
C ILE A 36 -3.22 -3.72 -16.40
N PHE A 37 -3.60 -4.77 -15.66
CA PHE A 37 -4.86 -4.82 -14.94
C PHE A 37 -4.59 -4.69 -13.44
N TYR A 38 -4.86 -3.50 -12.90
CA TYR A 38 -4.64 -3.17 -11.49
C TYR A 38 -5.89 -3.43 -10.65
N VAL A 39 -5.71 -4.02 -9.47
CA VAL A 39 -6.77 -4.28 -8.51
C VAL A 39 -6.32 -3.90 -7.10
N GLU A 40 -7.18 -3.21 -6.37
CA GLU A 40 -7.00 -2.96 -4.93
C GLU A 40 -8.16 -3.52 -4.14
N THR A 41 -7.85 -4.29 -3.10
CA THR A 41 -8.88 -4.85 -2.21
C THR A 41 -9.39 -3.84 -1.16
N HIS A 42 -8.55 -2.87 -0.79
CA HIS A 42 -8.83 -1.89 0.26
C HIS A 42 -8.29 -0.54 -0.18
N SER A 43 -9.11 0.25 -0.87
CA SER A 43 -8.65 1.48 -1.55
C SER A 43 -8.70 2.74 -0.69
N GLY A 44 -9.41 2.71 0.44
CA GLY A 44 -9.68 3.90 1.24
C GLY A 44 -10.36 4.98 0.40
N ARG A 45 -10.05 6.25 0.68
CA ARG A 45 -10.60 7.42 -0.03
C ARG A 45 -9.72 7.95 -1.18
N GLY A 46 -8.60 7.31 -1.47
CA GLY A 46 -7.70 7.64 -2.57
C GLY A 46 -6.77 8.84 -2.38
N ARG A 47 -7.24 9.96 -1.81
CA ARG A 47 -6.45 11.19 -1.55
C ARG A 47 -6.72 11.73 -0.16
N TYR A 48 -5.72 12.35 0.46
CA TYR A 48 -5.78 12.79 1.86
C TYR A 48 -5.25 14.21 2.05
N ASP A 49 -5.99 15.04 2.79
CA ASP A 49 -5.49 16.32 3.30
C ASP A 49 -4.86 16.10 4.67
N LEU A 50 -3.53 16.18 4.74
CA LEU A 50 -2.75 15.99 5.97
C LEU A 50 -2.87 17.16 6.96
N THR A 51 -3.55 18.24 6.55
CA THR A 51 -3.74 19.45 7.36
C THR A 51 -5.13 19.57 7.97
N ASN A 52 -6.07 18.69 7.59
CA ASN A 52 -7.43 18.73 8.10
C ASN A 52 -7.53 18.28 9.57
N ALA A 53 -8.67 18.57 10.22
CA ALA A 53 -8.87 18.26 11.63
C ALA A 53 -8.76 16.75 11.96
N GLN A 54 -9.11 15.88 11.02
CA GLN A 54 -9.03 14.42 11.17
C GLN A 54 -7.56 13.97 11.27
N ALA A 55 -6.74 14.33 10.28
CA ALA A 55 -5.32 14.01 10.24
C ALA A 55 -4.57 14.61 11.43
N ARG A 56 -4.89 15.88 11.77
CA ARG A 56 -4.25 16.59 12.89
C ARG A 56 -4.60 16.03 14.27
N LYS A 57 -5.66 15.21 14.40
CA LYS A 57 -6.01 14.56 15.67
C LYS A 57 -4.90 13.62 16.16
N ARG A 58 -4.21 12.95 15.23
CA ARG A 58 -3.07 12.06 15.54
C ARG A 58 -1.73 12.66 15.12
N GLY A 59 -1.70 13.43 14.03
CA GLY A 59 -0.48 14.09 13.55
C GLY A 59 0.59 13.13 13.03
N GLU A 60 0.26 11.87 12.75
CA GLU A 60 1.24 10.83 12.42
C GLU A 60 2.05 11.13 11.14
N SER A 61 1.53 11.98 10.25
CA SER A 61 2.24 12.43 9.06
C SER A 61 3.47 13.28 9.38
N ASP A 62 3.52 13.93 10.56
CA ASP A 62 4.62 14.81 10.96
C ASP A 62 5.94 14.05 11.02
N ASP A 63 5.93 12.88 11.67
CA ASP A 63 7.06 11.97 11.81
C ASP A 63 7.20 10.96 10.66
N GLY A 64 6.32 11.08 9.67
CA GLY A 64 6.28 10.29 8.45
C GLY A 64 6.66 11.12 7.24
N VAL A 65 5.69 11.35 6.35
CA VAL A 65 5.97 11.97 5.05
C VAL A 65 6.30 13.46 5.14
N ILE A 66 5.76 14.20 6.10
CA ILE A 66 6.03 15.65 6.23
C ILE A 66 7.49 15.89 6.60
N ASP A 67 8.07 15.07 7.49
CA ASP A 67 9.49 15.11 7.81
C ASP A 67 10.35 14.86 6.55
N LEU A 68 10.04 13.80 5.78
CA LEU A 68 10.74 13.51 4.52
C LEU A 68 10.61 14.61 3.46
N MET A 69 9.46 15.30 3.41
CA MET A 69 9.26 16.42 2.49
C MET A 69 10.12 17.64 2.85
N LYS A 70 10.35 17.89 4.14
CA LYS A 70 11.17 19.01 4.65
C LYS A 70 12.66 18.69 4.64
N GLY A 71 13.01 17.45 4.95
CA GLY A 71 14.38 16.97 5.10
C GLY A 71 15.02 16.50 3.80
N LYS A 72 16.21 15.91 3.95
CA LYS A 72 16.91 15.21 2.86
C LYS A 72 16.45 13.76 2.84
N ALA A 73 15.32 13.50 2.18
CA ALA A 73 14.80 12.16 1.98
C ALA A 73 15.89 11.22 1.40
N PRO A 74 15.97 9.96 1.85
CA PRO A 74 16.97 9.03 1.35
C PRO A 74 16.84 8.84 -0.18
N LYS A 75 17.98 8.75 -0.87
CA LYS A 75 18.04 8.70 -2.34
C LYS A 75 17.14 7.63 -2.97
N PRO A 76 17.00 6.40 -2.43
CA PRO A 76 16.11 5.39 -2.99
C PRO A 76 14.64 5.80 -3.07
N LEU A 77 14.18 6.76 -2.25
CA LEU A 77 12.80 7.25 -2.24
C LEU A 77 12.56 8.42 -3.20
N SER A 78 13.59 8.94 -3.86
CA SER A 78 13.55 10.18 -4.63
C SER A 78 12.37 10.26 -5.61
N GLN A 79 12.12 9.22 -6.40
CA GLN A 79 11.02 9.25 -7.38
C GLN A 79 9.64 9.41 -6.71
N TRP A 80 9.41 8.67 -5.62
CA TRP A 80 8.16 8.73 -4.89
C TRP A 80 8.01 10.05 -4.13
N ILE A 81 9.04 10.48 -3.40
CA ILE A 81 8.93 11.69 -2.57
C ILE A 81 8.80 12.96 -3.41
N GLU A 82 9.42 13.02 -4.59
CA GLU A 82 9.25 14.17 -5.50
C GLU A 82 7.82 14.23 -6.07
N LEU A 83 7.19 13.08 -6.35
CA LEU A 83 5.77 13.03 -6.71
C LEU A 83 4.90 13.56 -5.55
N VAL A 84 5.17 13.12 -4.32
CA VAL A 84 4.42 13.58 -3.14
C VAL A 84 4.62 15.08 -2.90
N LYS A 85 5.84 15.60 -3.03
CA LYS A 85 6.14 17.03 -2.89
C LYS A 85 5.39 17.86 -3.93
N ALA A 86 5.33 17.39 -5.18
CA ALA A 86 4.61 18.07 -6.25
C ALA A 86 3.09 18.15 -5.99
N ARG A 87 2.51 17.15 -5.31
CA ARG A 87 1.11 17.15 -4.87
C ARG A 87 0.87 18.05 -3.66
N GLY A 88 1.80 18.03 -2.71
CA GLY A 88 1.74 18.81 -1.49
C GLY A 88 0.87 18.19 -0.39
N VAL A 89 0.96 18.75 0.81
CA VAL A 89 0.34 18.19 2.04
C VAL A 89 -1.19 18.18 2.05
N LYS A 90 -1.83 18.96 1.16
CA LYS A 90 -3.29 19.00 1.04
C LYS A 90 -3.85 17.95 0.07
N ASP A 91 -2.98 17.28 -0.69
CA ASP A 91 -3.35 16.26 -1.69
C ASP A 91 -2.40 15.06 -1.60
N TYR A 92 -2.17 14.53 -0.38
CA TYR A 92 -1.33 13.35 -0.21
C TYR A 92 -1.93 12.15 -0.95
N PRO A 93 -1.19 11.55 -1.90
CA PRO A 93 -1.73 10.48 -2.73
C PRO A 93 -1.70 9.15 -1.98
N GLY A 94 -2.88 8.57 -1.73
CA GLY A 94 -2.99 7.15 -1.37
C GLY A 94 -2.71 6.23 -2.55
N SER A 95 -2.74 4.92 -2.32
CA SER A 95 -2.45 3.92 -3.35
C SER A 95 -3.31 4.04 -4.63
N PRO A 96 -4.64 4.36 -4.59
CA PRO A 96 -5.39 4.60 -5.82
C PRO A 96 -4.83 5.75 -6.65
N SER A 97 -4.48 6.87 -6.00
CA SER A 97 -4.00 8.07 -6.69
C SER A 97 -2.58 7.88 -7.23
N LEU A 98 -1.77 7.06 -6.56
CA LEU A 98 -0.47 6.62 -7.10
C LEU A 98 -0.67 5.77 -8.35
N ALA A 99 -1.50 4.72 -8.28
CA ALA A 99 -1.78 3.88 -9.43
C ALA A 99 -2.37 4.67 -10.61
N GLN A 100 -3.30 5.59 -10.33
CA GLN A 100 -3.87 6.51 -11.32
C GLN A 100 -2.77 7.34 -12.02
N THR A 101 -1.80 7.84 -11.26
CA THR A 101 -0.72 8.69 -11.78
C THR A 101 0.33 7.90 -12.57
N LEU A 102 0.66 6.70 -12.10
CA LEU A 102 1.81 5.93 -12.59
C LEU A 102 1.48 4.97 -13.74
N LEU A 103 0.26 4.45 -13.79
CA LEU A 103 -0.12 3.47 -14.80
C LEU A 103 -0.45 4.14 -16.14
N PRO A 104 -0.21 3.46 -17.28
CA PRO A 104 -0.48 4.01 -18.60
C PRO A 104 -1.97 4.17 -18.86
N LYS A 105 -2.33 4.95 -19.90
CA LYS A 105 -3.73 5.16 -20.31
C LYS A 105 -4.45 3.86 -20.73
N THR A 106 -3.69 2.84 -21.12
CA THR A 106 -4.18 1.51 -21.50
C THR A 106 -4.48 0.60 -20.31
N ALA A 107 -4.09 1.00 -19.09
CA ALA A 107 -4.34 0.22 -17.90
C ALA A 107 -5.84 0.17 -17.58
N ARG A 108 -6.25 -0.93 -16.95
CA ARG A 108 -7.59 -1.09 -16.37
C ARG A 108 -7.44 -1.20 -14.87
N MET A 109 -8.32 -0.56 -14.11
CA MET A 109 -8.23 -0.50 -12.65
C MET A 109 -9.56 -0.87 -12.03
N VAL A 110 -9.56 -1.76 -11.03
CA VAL A 110 -10.73 -2.06 -10.20
C VAL A 110 -10.37 -1.83 -8.73
N LEU A 111 -11.10 -0.92 -8.09
CA LEU A 111 -10.83 -0.47 -6.73
C LEU A 111 -11.99 -0.87 -5.82
N PHE A 112 -11.71 -1.60 -4.75
CA PHE A 112 -12.69 -2.02 -3.76
C PHE A 112 -12.56 -1.18 -2.49
N GLU A 113 -13.69 -0.66 -2.00
CA GLU A 113 -13.76 0.03 -0.71
C GLU A 113 -15.13 -0.21 -0.09
N LEU A 114 -15.16 -0.87 1.08
CA LEU A 114 -16.38 -1.31 1.72
C LEU A 114 -17.04 -0.22 2.58
N HIS A 115 -16.26 0.67 3.19
CA HIS A 115 -16.76 1.74 4.05
C HIS A 115 -17.51 2.79 3.23
N PRO A 116 -18.81 3.07 3.50
CA PRO A 116 -19.62 3.95 2.65
C PRO A 116 -19.07 5.36 2.46
N GLN A 117 -18.53 5.99 3.51
CA GLN A 117 -17.97 7.35 3.41
C GLN A 117 -16.65 7.39 2.64
N GLU A 118 -15.71 6.47 2.93
CA GLU A 118 -14.46 6.32 2.16
C GLU A 118 -14.76 6.03 0.69
N ASN A 119 -15.72 5.14 0.40
CA ASN A 119 -16.12 4.83 -0.97
C ASN A 119 -16.67 6.07 -1.70
N ALA A 120 -17.52 6.87 -1.06
CA ALA A 120 -18.04 8.10 -1.64
C ALA A 120 -16.91 9.09 -1.95
N ALA A 121 -15.96 9.26 -1.01
CA ALA A 121 -14.79 10.10 -1.21
C ALA A 121 -13.86 9.57 -2.32
N LEU A 122 -13.67 8.25 -2.41
CA LEU A 122 -12.89 7.60 -3.47
C LEU A 122 -13.47 7.86 -4.85
N ASN A 123 -14.81 7.81 -4.99
CA ASN A 123 -15.48 8.12 -6.26
C ASN A 123 -15.22 9.57 -6.70
N GLU A 124 -15.24 10.52 -5.77
CA GLU A 124 -14.93 11.91 -6.11
C GLU A 124 -13.43 12.09 -6.42
N ALA A 125 -12.54 11.48 -5.63
CA ALA A 125 -11.10 11.58 -5.82
C ALA A 125 -10.61 11.01 -7.17
N MET A 126 -11.26 9.95 -7.66
CA MET A 126 -10.88 9.24 -8.89
C MET A 126 -11.74 9.62 -10.11
N LYS A 127 -12.61 10.62 -9.97
CA LYS A 127 -13.54 11.05 -11.02
C LYS A 127 -12.83 11.46 -12.31
N GLY A 128 -13.45 11.13 -13.44
CA GLY A 128 -12.98 11.54 -14.77
C GLY A 128 -11.90 10.65 -15.39
N ASP A 129 -11.63 9.50 -14.79
CA ASP A 129 -10.69 8.51 -15.35
C ASP A 129 -11.41 7.20 -15.73
N ASP A 130 -11.66 7.03 -17.03
CA ASP A 130 -12.42 5.89 -17.58
C ASP A 130 -11.71 4.53 -17.40
N ARG A 131 -10.44 4.53 -16.97
CA ARG A 131 -9.71 3.31 -16.62
C ARG A 131 -10.22 2.69 -15.32
N ILE A 132 -10.84 3.49 -14.46
CA ILE A 132 -11.11 3.16 -13.06
C ILE A 132 -12.56 2.74 -12.87
N ARG A 133 -12.76 1.53 -12.34
CA ARG A 133 -14.04 1.06 -11.82
C ARG A 133 -13.97 0.89 -10.31
N ILE A 134 -14.76 1.68 -9.59
CA ILE A 134 -14.88 1.57 -8.13
C ILE A 134 -16.05 0.64 -7.78
N GLN A 135 -15.87 -0.20 -6.76
CA GLN A 135 -16.90 -1.08 -6.24
C GLN A 135 -17.00 -0.94 -4.71
N LYS A 136 -18.20 -0.58 -4.25
CA LYS A 136 -18.53 -0.61 -2.81
C LYS A 136 -18.85 -2.04 -2.39
N ALA A 137 -17.83 -2.86 -2.18
CA ALA A 137 -17.95 -4.27 -1.88
C ALA A 137 -16.74 -4.75 -1.08
N ASP A 138 -16.85 -5.96 -0.52
CA ASP A 138 -15.74 -6.64 0.12
C ASP A 138 -14.66 -6.95 -0.92
N GLY A 139 -13.45 -6.42 -0.70
CA GLY A 139 -12.37 -6.50 -1.67
C GLY A 139 -11.79 -7.90 -1.83
N TYR A 140 -11.78 -8.70 -0.77
CA TYR A 140 -11.28 -10.07 -0.83
C TYR A 140 -12.12 -10.94 -1.79
N SER A 141 -13.43 -10.99 -1.56
CA SER A 141 -14.35 -11.76 -2.40
C SER A 141 -14.56 -11.11 -3.76
N GLY A 142 -14.57 -9.78 -3.84
CA GLY A 142 -14.68 -9.02 -5.07
C GLY A 142 -13.50 -9.26 -6.01
N ALA A 143 -12.27 -9.16 -5.50
CA ALA A 143 -11.07 -9.35 -6.29
C ALA A 143 -10.98 -10.75 -6.88
N LEU A 144 -11.26 -11.82 -6.10
CA LEU A 144 -11.19 -13.22 -6.57
C LEU A 144 -12.14 -13.56 -7.73
N ARG A 145 -13.16 -12.73 -7.99
CA ARG A 145 -14.07 -12.88 -9.14
C ARG A 145 -13.49 -12.29 -10.43
N LEU A 146 -12.39 -11.53 -10.33
CA LEU A 146 -11.74 -10.89 -11.46
C LEU A 146 -10.71 -11.81 -12.10
N ALA A 147 -10.46 -11.57 -13.38
CA ALA A 147 -9.38 -12.18 -14.13
C ALA A 147 -8.78 -11.15 -15.11
N PRO A 148 -7.47 -11.25 -15.40
CA PRO A 148 -6.88 -10.49 -16.49
C PRO A 148 -7.45 -10.94 -17.84
N ARG A 149 -7.52 -10.02 -18.80
CA ARG A 149 -7.74 -10.33 -20.21
C ARG A 149 -6.46 -10.99 -20.78
N ALA A 150 -6.58 -11.63 -21.94
CA ALA A 150 -5.43 -12.24 -22.61
C ALA A 150 -4.29 -11.23 -22.79
N GLY A 151 -3.09 -11.58 -22.32
CA GLY A 151 -1.88 -10.74 -22.40
C GLY A 151 -1.75 -9.67 -21.31
N GLU A 152 -2.77 -9.39 -20.50
CA GLU A 152 -2.67 -8.46 -19.37
C GLU A 152 -1.81 -9.08 -18.25
N ARG A 153 -0.98 -8.25 -17.60
CA ARG A 153 -0.41 -8.56 -16.29
C ARG A 153 -1.35 -8.02 -15.22
N MET A 154 -1.81 -8.91 -14.34
CA MET A 154 -2.56 -8.49 -13.16
C MET A 154 -1.59 -7.99 -12.09
N VAL A 155 -1.91 -6.84 -11.49
CA VAL A 155 -1.20 -6.28 -10.33
C VAL A 155 -2.25 -6.08 -9.24
N VAL A 156 -2.04 -6.66 -8.06
CA VAL A 156 -3.04 -6.65 -6.98
C VAL A 156 -2.39 -6.11 -5.71
N LEU A 157 -2.95 -5.06 -5.13
CA LEU A 157 -2.57 -4.56 -3.81
C LEU A 157 -3.61 -4.95 -2.76
N VAL A 158 -3.12 -5.45 -1.64
CA VAL A 158 -3.91 -5.91 -0.49
C VAL A 158 -3.43 -5.20 0.77
N ASP A 159 -4.27 -4.31 1.29
CA ASP A 159 -3.94 -3.37 2.37
C ASP A 159 -5.10 -3.28 3.41
N PRO A 160 -5.43 -4.38 4.10
CA PRO A 160 -6.50 -4.37 5.09
C PRO A 160 -6.10 -3.54 6.32
N SER A 161 -7.09 -3.12 7.13
CA SER A 161 -6.86 -2.28 8.30
C SER A 161 -6.26 -3.01 9.51
N TYR A 162 -6.36 -4.35 9.55
CA TYR A 162 -6.00 -5.20 10.70
C TYR A 162 -6.65 -4.76 12.02
N GLU A 163 -7.91 -4.29 11.97
CA GLU A 163 -8.70 -3.93 13.15
C GLU A 163 -8.89 -5.12 14.10
N THR A 164 -8.88 -6.34 13.58
CA THR A 164 -9.14 -7.56 14.33
C THR A 164 -8.18 -8.68 13.95
N HIS A 165 -7.99 -9.65 14.85
CA HIS A 165 -7.22 -10.87 14.54
C HIS A 165 -7.77 -11.63 13.32
N ARG A 166 -9.07 -11.48 13.03
CA ARG A 166 -9.72 -12.10 11.86
C ARG A 166 -9.18 -11.58 10.53
N ASP A 167 -8.58 -10.39 10.50
CA ASP A 167 -8.01 -9.84 9.27
C ASP A 167 -6.75 -10.60 8.84
N ILE A 168 -5.91 -11.01 9.81
CA ILE A 168 -4.76 -11.89 9.56
C ILE A 168 -5.24 -13.26 9.06
N GLU A 169 -6.22 -13.86 9.75
CA GLU A 169 -6.80 -15.16 9.35
C GLU A 169 -7.42 -15.10 7.95
N ALA A 170 -8.18 -14.03 7.66
CA ALA A 170 -8.80 -13.83 6.35
C ALA A 170 -7.73 -13.72 5.26
N LEU A 171 -6.66 -12.96 5.49
CA LEU A 171 -5.57 -12.83 4.54
C LEU A 171 -4.83 -14.17 4.36
N ALA A 172 -4.55 -14.91 5.43
CA ALA A 172 -3.93 -16.24 5.38
C ALA A 172 -4.75 -17.23 4.54
N LEU A 173 -6.08 -17.19 4.63
CA LEU A 173 -6.97 -18.03 3.82
C LEU A 173 -7.13 -17.53 2.38
N TRP A 174 -6.96 -16.23 2.15
CA TRP A 174 -7.17 -15.59 0.85
C TRP A 174 -5.95 -15.69 -0.07
N THR A 175 -4.74 -15.46 0.46
CA THR A 175 -3.49 -15.45 -0.32
C THR A 175 -3.24 -16.71 -1.14
N PRO A 176 -3.31 -17.94 -0.61
CA PRO A 176 -3.11 -19.15 -1.42
C PRO A 176 -4.16 -19.32 -2.53
N LYS A 177 -5.41 -18.84 -2.31
CA LYS A 177 -6.45 -18.84 -3.35
C LYS A 177 -6.11 -17.86 -4.46
N ALA A 178 -5.63 -16.67 -4.11
CA ALA A 178 -5.19 -15.65 -5.07
C ALA A 178 -4.00 -16.15 -5.90
N LEU A 179 -2.97 -16.71 -5.26
CA LEU A 179 -1.80 -17.26 -5.94
C LEU A 179 -2.17 -18.40 -6.90
N LYS A 180 -3.07 -19.30 -6.47
CA LYS A 180 -3.59 -20.38 -7.35
C LYS A 180 -4.41 -19.82 -8.51
N ARG A 181 -5.19 -18.76 -8.28
CA ARG A 181 -6.08 -18.16 -9.28
C ARG A 181 -5.31 -17.33 -10.31
N TRP A 182 -4.25 -16.65 -9.88
CA TRP A 182 -3.45 -15.71 -10.67
C TRP A 182 -1.95 -16.00 -10.51
N PRO A 183 -1.44 -17.13 -11.01
CA PRO A 183 -0.04 -17.53 -10.82
C PRO A 183 0.98 -16.55 -11.42
N ASP A 184 0.59 -15.80 -12.46
CA ASP A 184 1.45 -14.81 -13.14
C ASP A 184 1.24 -13.36 -12.66
N ALA A 185 0.44 -13.15 -11.61
CA ALA A 185 0.18 -11.82 -11.08
C ALA A 185 1.36 -11.26 -10.27
N LEU A 186 1.46 -9.94 -10.23
CA LEU A 186 2.18 -9.24 -9.18
C LEU A 186 1.22 -9.04 -8.01
N LEU A 187 1.30 -9.91 -6.99
CA LEU A 187 0.46 -9.83 -5.80
C LEU A 187 1.25 -9.16 -4.68
N ILE A 188 0.74 -8.04 -4.16
CA ILE A 188 1.40 -7.17 -3.19
C ILE A 188 0.53 -7.10 -1.92
N LEU A 189 1.10 -7.48 -0.79
CA LEU A 189 0.44 -7.47 0.52
C LEU A 189 1.17 -6.48 1.43
N TRP A 190 0.43 -5.60 2.09
CA TRP A 190 0.96 -4.78 3.18
C TRP A 190 0.70 -5.46 4.53
N LEU A 191 1.71 -5.49 5.40
CA LEU A 191 1.64 -6.05 6.74
C LEU A 191 2.11 -5.02 7.78
N PRO A 192 1.35 -4.79 8.87
CA PRO A 192 1.89 -4.12 10.05
C PRO A 192 2.89 -5.05 10.76
N LEU A 193 3.95 -4.47 11.31
CA LEU A 193 4.83 -5.17 12.24
C LEU A 193 4.47 -4.73 13.66
N PHE A 194 3.87 -5.63 14.43
CA PHE A 194 3.40 -5.33 15.78
C PHE A 194 4.53 -5.44 16.79
N ARG A 195 4.37 -4.70 17.90
CA ARG A 195 5.33 -4.68 19.02
C ARG A 195 5.40 -6.01 19.77
N ASP A 196 4.31 -6.77 19.76
CA ASP A 196 4.24 -8.09 20.38
C ASP A 196 4.57 -9.22 19.40
N GLY A 197 4.94 -8.89 18.16
CA GLY A 197 5.35 -9.86 17.15
C GLY A 197 4.23 -10.81 16.68
N ARG A 198 2.96 -10.49 16.93
CA ARG A 198 1.82 -11.35 16.56
C ARG A 198 1.72 -11.65 15.05
N GLU A 199 2.42 -10.88 14.22
CA GLU A 199 2.52 -11.09 12.77
C GLU A 199 3.55 -12.15 12.37
N ALA A 200 4.47 -12.56 13.25
CA ALA A 200 5.66 -13.33 12.89
C ALA A 200 5.31 -14.67 12.22
N GLU A 201 4.47 -15.49 12.86
CA GLU A 201 4.03 -16.78 12.31
C GLU A 201 3.33 -16.60 10.95
N PHE A 202 2.57 -15.52 10.80
CA PHE A 202 1.89 -15.21 9.55
C PHE A 202 2.88 -14.81 8.44
N GLY A 203 3.91 -14.02 8.76
CA GLY A 203 4.98 -13.68 7.84
C GLY A 203 5.77 -14.91 7.37
N GLU A 204 6.11 -15.81 8.30
CA GLU A 204 6.75 -17.09 7.97
C GLU A 204 5.87 -17.94 7.06
N TYR A 205 4.58 -18.05 7.36
CA TYR A 205 3.62 -18.76 6.51
C TYR A 205 3.61 -18.21 5.09
N LEU A 206 3.57 -16.89 4.90
CA LEU A 206 3.60 -16.27 3.57
C LEU A 206 4.87 -16.65 2.79
N ALA A 207 6.02 -16.72 3.45
CA ALA A 207 7.27 -17.13 2.80
C ALA A 207 7.23 -18.60 2.30
N THR A 208 6.39 -19.46 2.91
CA THR A 208 6.20 -20.85 2.43
C THR A 208 5.34 -20.98 1.18
N LEU A 209 4.56 -19.95 0.82
CA LEU A 209 3.61 -20.01 -0.30
C LEU A 209 4.25 -19.86 -1.68
N GLY A 210 5.51 -19.44 -1.76
CA GLY A 210 6.26 -19.27 -3.01
C GLY A 210 7.41 -18.28 -2.87
N ASP A 211 8.13 -18.02 -3.97
CA ASP A 211 9.16 -16.97 -3.99
C ASP A 211 8.51 -15.59 -3.85
N ALA A 212 8.66 -15.01 -2.67
CA ALA A 212 8.19 -13.69 -2.33
C ALA A 212 9.38 -12.75 -2.11
N MET A 213 9.24 -11.52 -2.59
CA MET A 213 10.02 -10.40 -2.08
C MET A 213 9.38 -9.93 -0.78
N ILE A 214 10.14 -9.91 0.30
CA ILE A 214 9.70 -9.39 1.60
C ILE A 214 10.64 -8.26 1.97
N VAL A 215 10.10 -7.05 2.05
CA VAL A 215 10.86 -5.86 2.44
C VAL A 215 10.12 -5.15 3.57
N GLY A 216 10.83 -4.80 4.63
CA GLY A 216 10.23 -4.22 5.83
C GLY A 216 11.19 -3.26 6.51
N ALA A 217 10.63 -2.33 7.27
CA ALA A 217 11.39 -1.42 8.11
C ALA A 217 10.71 -1.33 9.47
N ARG A 218 11.49 -1.41 10.54
CA ARG A 218 11.05 -1.06 11.90
C ARG A 218 11.52 0.36 12.24
N TRP A 219 10.85 1.00 13.20
CA TRP A 219 11.21 2.32 13.71
C TRP A 219 11.08 2.36 15.23
N PRO A 220 11.85 3.23 15.91
CA PRO A 220 11.70 3.45 17.34
C PRO A 220 10.30 3.91 17.69
N VAL A 221 9.73 3.32 18.74
CA VAL A 221 8.43 3.71 19.30
C VAL A 221 8.68 4.27 20.70
N ALA A 222 8.36 5.55 20.89
CA ALA A 222 8.58 6.23 22.18
C ALA A 222 7.79 5.55 23.31
N THR A 223 8.38 5.51 24.51
CA THR A 223 7.73 4.98 25.70
C THR A 223 6.45 5.76 26.01
N GLY A 224 5.37 5.03 26.34
CA GLY A 224 4.06 5.63 26.63
C GLY A 224 3.18 5.93 25.40
N THR A 225 3.64 5.66 24.18
CA THR A 225 2.76 5.73 23.00
C THR A 225 1.81 4.54 22.93
N GLU A 226 0.57 4.80 22.53
CA GLU A 226 -0.49 3.78 22.35
C GLU A 226 -0.36 2.99 21.02
N SER A 227 0.68 3.23 20.22
CA SER A 227 0.86 2.52 18.95
C SER A 227 1.14 1.03 19.22
N SER A 228 0.35 0.17 18.58
CA SER A 228 0.56 -1.28 18.56
C SER A 228 1.59 -1.71 17.51
N ILE A 229 1.93 -0.84 16.55
CA ILE A 229 2.87 -1.12 15.47
C ILE A 229 4.20 -0.39 15.70
N GLU A 230 5.29 -1.07 15.35
CA GLU A 230 6.67 -0.55 15.38
C GLU A 230 7.39 -0.75 14.03
N GLY A 231 6.63 -1.09 13.00
CA GLY A 231 7.15 -1.28 11.67
C GLY A 231 6.04 -1.60 10.67
N SER A 232 6.43 -1.76 9.42
CA SER A 232 5.57 -2.37 8.41
C SER A 232 6.42 -3.13 7.39
N ALA A 233 5.78 -3.99 6.62
CA ALA A 233 6.40 -4.76 5.56
C ALA A 233 5.51 -4.83 4.32
N MET A 234 6.15 -5.03 3.18
CA MET A 234 5.53 -5.31 1.89
C MET A 234 5.99 -6.69 1.43
N VAL A 235 5.04 -7.58 1.20
CA VAL A 235 5.26 -8.92 0.64
C VAL A 235 4.77 -8.91 -0.79
N ALA A 236 5.63 -9.25 -1.76
CA ALA A 236 5.27 -9.26 -3.17
C ALA A 236 5.65 -10.58 -3.85
N TYR A 237 4.65 -11.29 -4.37
CA TYR A 237 4.84 -12.45 -5.25
C TYR A 237 4.86 -12.00 -6.71
N GLY A 238 5.68 -12.64 -7.53
CA GLY A 238 5.83 -12.27 -8.94
C GLY A 238 6.45 -10.88 -9.14
N ALA A 239 7.17 -10.36 -8.14
CA ALA A 239 7.91 -9.10 -8.23
C ALA A 239 9.02 -9.20 -9.30
N PRO A 240 9.17 -8.21 -10.21
CA PRO A 240 10.30 -8.18 -11.14
C PRO A 240 11.64 -8.13 -10.38
N ALA A 241 12.65 -8.87 -10.82
CA ALA A 241 13.95 -8.95 -10.14
C ALA A 241 14.62 -7.58 -10.00
N GLU A 242 14.47 -6.72 -11.01
CA GLU A 242 14.98 -5.35 -11.03
C GLU A 242 14.29 -4.41 -10.02
N ALA A 243 13.10 -4.77 -9.53
CA ALA A 243 12.42 -4.03 -8.48
C ALA A 243 12.92 -4.45 -7.09
N ARG A 244 13.37 -5.70 -6.90
CA ARG A 244 13.74 -6.26 -5.60
C ARG A 244 14.82 -5.45 -4.89
N ALA A 245 15.96 -5.25 -5.55
CA ALA A 245 17.07 -4.48 -4.98
C ALA A 245 16.69 -3.02 -4.67
N LYS A 246 15.80 -2.41 -5.47
CA LYS A 246 15.32 -1.04 -5.22
C LYS A 246 14.42 -0.97 -3.98
N CYS A 247 13.53 -1.95 -3.83
CA CYS A 247 12.62 -2.03 -2.68
C CYS A 247 13.37 -2.34 -1.38
N GLU A 248 14.37 -3.21 -1.43
CA GLU A 248 15.28 -3.48 -0.30
C GLU A 248 16.05 -2.21 0.10
N ALA A 249 16.58 -1.47 -0.87
CA ALA A 249 17.26 -0.21 -0.60
C ALA A 249 16.35 0.86 0.02
N ILE A 250 15.07 0.92 -0.39
CA ILE A 250 14.06 1.78 0.23
C ILE A 250 13.87 1.41 1.70
N ALA A 251 13.60 0.14 1.99
CA ALA A 251 13.33 -0.34 3.33
C ALA A 251 14.53 -0.10 4.28
N SER A 252 15.73 -0.51 3.87
CA SER A 252 16.95 -0.31 4.66
C SER A 252 17.26 1.18 4.89
N SER A 253 17.04 2.02 3.88
CA SER A 253 17.27 3.47 4.04
C SER A 253 16.27 4.14 4.99
N LEU A 254 15.01 3.69 4.98
CA LEU A 254 13.99 4.19 5.89
C LEU A 254 14.25 3.77 7.33
N GLU A 255 14.61 2.50 7.56
CA GLU A 255 14.97 2.00 8.88
C GLU A 255 16.14 2.80 9.47
N HIS A 256 17.19 3.02 8.67
CA HIS A 256 18.32 3.86 9.09
C HIS A 256 17.93 5.31 9.34
N TYR A 257 17.06 5.88 8.51
CA TYR A 257 16.59 7.26 8.64
C TYR A 257 15.79 7.46 9.93
N TRP A 258 14.86 6.55 10.25
CA TRP A 258 14.03 6.63 11.45
C TRP A 258 14.77 6.22 12.73
N ALA A 259 15.85 5.46 12.64
CA ALA A 259 16.69 5.15 13.81
C ALA A 259 17.51 6.36 14.31
N GLN A 260 17.65 7.43 13.51
CA GLN A 260 18.43 8.62 13.86
C GLN A 260 17.61 9.76 14.48
N GLY A 261 16.28 9.73 14.34
CA GLY A 261 15.36 10.76 14.85
C GLY A 261 14.63 10.29 16.09
#